data_AF-A0A4W3INC2-F1
#
_entry.id   AF-A0A4W3INC2-F1
#
_cell.length_a   1.000
_cell.length_b   1.000
_cell.length_c   1.000
_cell.angle_alpha   90.00
_cell.angle_beta   90.00
_cell.angle_gamma   90.00
#
_symmetry.space_group_name_H-M   'P 1'
#
loop_
_entity.id
_entity.type
_entity.pdbx_description
1 polymer ?
#
loop_
_entity_poly.entity_id
_entity_poly.type
_entity_poly.pdbx_seq_one_letter_code
_entity_poly.pdbx_strand_id
1 'polypeptide(L)'
;MSSPELQQLALELSTAQNETKKKVFVIYTGGTIGMKEQEDGLKPVPGALVPFLRTQPSLHDPKYPEKLPENTLVLPLSRMNMRVIYTVSEYDPLLDSSNMNAKDWAKIASDIQKNYGNYDGFVVLHGTDTMAYTSSALSFICKDHQKSIVLTGSQVPIYEPKNDARDNLLGALLIASQFQIPEVTLYFNHKLFRGNRVTKVDATNYAAFDSPNYPPLLNAAKDFKVDWDLVWDSTAAESFDINTDHIPIVRLLKIFPGFDANMVRAVLSVPAESVRAVSAELVTEDPAELMTDGLAELMTEDPAEPATHVLELLKEVKGAVVESFGAGNSPNDPKILQEFKQAVDRGVLIMNCTQCLKGTVTMDYNTGQLLEEQGLIPGRDMTPEAAIGKLFYVLGKKDLTPEARREMLKRSIRGEMTIDRKIFQEQQ
;
A
#
# COMPACT_ATOMS: atom_id res chain seq x y z
N MET A 1 -33.09 15.28 -43.12
CA MET A 1 -32.43 15.60 -41.84
C MET A 1 -32.47 17.09 -41.67
N SER A 2 -32.96 17.57 -40.53
CA SER A 2 -33.06 18.99 -40.22
C SER A 2 -31.67 19.59 -39.91
N SER A 3 -31.50 20.90 -40.14
CA SER A 3 -30.22 21.61 -39.92
C SER A 3 -29.55 21.37 -38.54
N PRO A 4 -30.29 21.21 -37.42
CA PRO A 4 -29.68 20.93 -36.11
C PRO A 4 -29.11 19.51 -35.99
N GLU A 5 -29.75 18.51 -36.60
CA GLU A 5 -29.30 17.11 -36.57
C GLU A 5 -28.01 16.92 -37.39
N LEU A 6 -27.89 17.65 -38.51
CA LEU A 6 -26.65 17.69 -39.30
C LEU A 6 -25.52 18.43 -38.57
N GLN A 7 -25.83 19.46 -37.79
CA GLN A 7 -24.83 20.16 -36.96
C GLN A 7 -24.38 19.31 -35.77
N GLN A 8 -25.27 18.52 -35.16
CA GLN A 8 -24.93 17.61 -34.07
C GLN A 8 -24.12 16.40 -34.57
N LEU A 9 -24.50 15.82 -35.71
CA LEU A 9 -23.73 14.77 -36.36
C LEU A 9 -22.36 15.29 -36.84
N ALA A 10 -22.29 16.53 -37.34
CA ALA A 10 -21.02 17.17 -37.72
C ALA A 10 -20.15 17.49 -36.49
N LEU A 11 -20.74 17.85 -35.35
CA LEU A 11 -20.03 18.06 -34.09
C LEU A 11 -19.48 16.73 -33.56
N GLU A 12 -20.28 15.66 -33.57
CA GLU A 12 -19.90 14.28 -33.20
C GLU A 12 -18.85 13.68 -34.16
N LEU A 13 -18.94 13.99 -35.45
CA LEU A 13 -17.92 13.61 -36.44
C LEU A 13 -16.65 14.47 -36.32
N SER A 14 -16.74 15.73 -35.91
CA SER A 14 -15.59 16.60 -35.67
C SER A 14 -14.84 16.25 -34.37
N THR A 15 -15.56 15.78 -33.33
CA THR A 15 -14.95 15.25 -32.11
C THR A 15 -14.37 13.86 -32.33
N ALA A 16 -14.97 13.04 -33.20
CA ALA A 16 -14.41 11.75 -33.62
C ALA A 16 -13.10 11.88 -34.42
N GLN A 17 -12.78 13.06 -34.97
CA GLN A 17 -11.53 13.31 -35.71
C GLN A 17 -10.34 13.71 -34.83
N ASN A 18 -10.57 14.15 -33.58
CA ASN A 18 -9.48 14.55 -32.68
C ASN A 18 -9.11 13.41 -31.71
N GLU A 19 -7.87 12.93 -31.83
CA GLU A 19 -7.27 11.95 -30.92
C GLU A 19 -7.29 12.50 -29.48
N THR A 20 -7.96 11.79 -28.55
CA THR A 20 -7.95 12.17 -27.13
C THR A 20 -6.64 11.69 -26.51
N LYS A 21 -5.77 12.61 -26.09
CA LYS A 21 -4.49 12.29 -25.46
C LYS A 21 -4.63 12.27 -23.94
N LYS A 22 -4.11 11.22 -23.31
CA LYS A 22 -4.02 11.06 -21.86
C LYS A 22 -2.58 10.81 -21.45
N LYS A 23 -2.13 11.46 -20.38
CA LYS A 23 -0.77 11.35 -19.85
C LYS A 23 -0.77 10.54 -18.56
N VAL A 24 0.04 9.50 -18.47
CA VAL A 24 0.18 8.69 -17.25
C VAL A 24 1.61 8.75 -16.74
N PHE A 25 1.78 9.03 -15.45
CA PHE A 25 3.10 8.97 -14.80
C PHE A 25 3.31 7.59 -14.20
N VAL A 26 4.36 6.90 -14.63
CA VAL A 26 4.71 5.56 -14.13
C VAL A 26 5.89 5.70 -13.18
N ILE A 27 5.69 5.41 -11.92
CA ILE A 27 6.76 5.35 -10.91
C ILE A 27 7.24 3.91 -10.84
N TYR A 28 8.46 3.65 -11.32
CA TYR A 28 9.07 2.33 -11.23
C TYR A 28 9.96 2.24 -9.99
N THR A 29 9.38 1.71 -8.90
CA THR A 29 10.07 1.61 -7.61
C THR A 29 10.97 0.38 -7.54
N GLY A 30 10.64 -0.69 -8.27
CA GLY A 30 11.36 -1.96 -8.26
C GLY A 30 10.42 -3.17 -8.37
N GLY A 31 10.85 -4.30 -7.82
CA GLY A 31 10.11 -5.56 -7.88
C GLY A 31 10.34 -6.39 -9.16
N THR A 32 9.83 -7.62 -9.14
CA THR A 32 10.05 -8.68 -10.13
C THR A 32 9.80 -8.25 -11.58
N ILE A 33 8.87 -7.32 -11.81
CA ILE A 33 8.47 -6.87 -13.15
C ILE A 33 9.65 -6.44 -14.04
N GLY A 34 10.66 -5.80 -13.48
CA GLY A 34 11.86 -5.37 -14.21
C GLY A 34 13.14 -6.05 -13.77
N MET A 35 13.06 -7.17 -13.04
CA MET A 35 14.22 -8.00 -12.69
C MET A 35 14.68 -8.86 -13.87
N LYS A 36 15.95 -9.27 -13.91
CA LYS A 36 16.46 -10.27 -14.86
C LYS A 36 17.16 -11.38 -14.10
N GLU A 37 17.15 -12.58 -14.69
CA GLU A 37 17.92 -13.70 -14.17
C GLU A 37 19.42 -13.37 -14.28
N GLN A 38 20.13 -13.45 -13.17
CA GLN A 38 21.58 -13.34 -13.07
C GLN A 38 22.14 -14.60 -12.37
N GLU A 39 23.47 -14.74 -12.29
CA GLU A 39 24.11 -15.95 -11.73
C GLU A 39 23.70 -16.24 -10.27
N ASP A 40 23.31 -15.22 -9.52
CA ASP A 40 22.88 -15.30 -8.12
C ASP A 40 21.38 -15.07 -7.90
N GLY A 41 20.59 -15.22 -8.97
CA GLY A 41 19.12 -15.16 -8.96
C GLY A 41 18.54 -13.92 -9.64
N LEU A 42 17.24 -13.68 -9.41
CA LEU A 42 16.53 -12.54 -9.98
C LEU A 42 16.93 -11.23 -9.28
N LYS A 43 17.43 -10.27 -10.06
CA LYS A 43 17.82 -8.94 -9.55
C LYS A 43 17.31 -7.80 -10.42
N PRO A 44 17.02 -6.62 -9.83
CA PRO A 44 16.67 -5.44 -10.60
C PRO A 44 17.84 -5.04 -11.51
N VAL A 45 17.54 -4.68 -12.76
CA VAL A 45 18.56 -4.18 -13.71
C VAL A 45 18.22 -2.74 -14.08
N PRO A 46 18.93 -1.75 -13.50
CA PRO A 46 18.68 -0.34 -13.79
C PRO A 46 18.78 -0.01 -15.28
N GLY A 47 17.90 0.88 -15.75
CA GLY A 47 17.83 1.37 -17.12
C GLY A 47 17.34 0.36 -18.15
N ALA A 48 16.99 -0.87 -17.77
CA ALA A 48 16.62 -1.93 -18.71
C ALA A 48 15.14 -1.90 -19.13
N LEU A 49 14.25 -1.39 -18.28
CA LEU A 49 12.80 -1.50 -18.50
C LEU A 49 12.34 -0.69 -19.70
N VAL A 50 12.66 0.60 -19.77
CA VAL A 50 12.21 1.50 -20.85
C VAL A 50 12.67 1.04 -22.24
N PRO A 51 13.96 0.70 -22.47
CA PRO A 51 14.39 0.15 -23.76
C PRO A 51 13.61 -1.10 -24.16
N PHE A 52 13.34 -2.01 -23.21
CA PHE A 52 12.55 -3.19 -23.49
C PHE A 52 11.11 -2.84 -23.85
N LEU A 53 10.44 -1.96 -23.10
CA LEU A 53 9.07 -1.53 -23.41
C LEU A 53 8.94 -0.94 -24.82
N ARG A 54 9.96 -0.22 -25.31
CA ARG A 54 9.98 0.31 -26.69
C ARG A 54 9.96 -0.78 -27.77
N THR A 55 10.44 -1.98 -27.46
CA THR A 55 10.41 -3.12 -28.39
C THR A 55 9.04 -3.82 -28.45
N GLN A 56 8.14 -3.53 -27.51
CA GLN A 56 6.88 -4.24 -27.35
C GLN A 56 5.74 -3.51 -28.08
N PRO A 57 5.17 -4.05 -29.17
CA PRO A 57 4.16 -3.34 -29.96
C PRO A 57 2.86 -3.05 -29.20
N SER A 58 2.53 -3.82 -28.16
CA SER A 58 1.37 -3.57 -27.30
C SER A 58 1.59 -2.42 -26.31
N LEU A 59 2.85 -2.06 -26.04
CA LEU A 59 3.24 -1.05 -25.05
C LEU A 59 3.92 0.17 -25.68
N HIS A 60 4.32 0.11 -26.95
CA HIS A 60 4.85 1.26 -27.66
C HIS A 60 4.43 1.27 -29.13
N ASP A 61 3.91 2.41 -29.59
CA ASP A 61 3.68 2.72 -30.99
C ASP A 61 4.89 3.46 -31.59
N PRO A 62 5.77 2.78 -32.37
CA PRO A 62 6.93 3.41 -32.99
C PRO A 62 6.58 4.36 -34.14
N LYS A 63 5.31 4.36 -34.60
CA LYS A 63 4.83 5.23 -35.68
C LYS A 63 4.28 6.56 -35.17
N TYR A 64 4.26 6.77 -33.86
CA TYR A 64 3.81 8.02 -33.28
C TYR A 64 4.69 9.18 -33.78
N PRO A 65 4.10 10.26 -34.35
CA PRO A 65 4.84 11.23 -35.16
C PRO A 65 5.72 12.19 -34.34
N GLU A 66 5.43 12.38 -33.06
CA GLU A 66 6.16 13.35 -32.22
C GLU A 66 7.37 12.70 -31.56
N LYS A 67 8.49 13.42 -31.51
CA LYS A 67 9.68 13.00 -30.77
C LYS A 67 9.44 13.19 -29.27
N LEU A 68 9.34 12.07 -28.55
CA LEU A 68 9.13 12.05 -27.10
C LEU A 68 10.47 11.96 -26.34
N PRO A 69 10.52 12.38 -25.06
CA PRO A 69 11.66 12.12 -24.18
C PRO A 69 12.02 10.63 -24.09
N GLU A 70 13.28 10.33 -23.78
CA GLU A 70 13.80 8.95 -23.77
C GLU A 70 13.07 8.01 -22.80
N ASN A 71 12.54 8.53 -21.69
CA ASN A 71 11.76 7.77 -20.72
C ASN A 71 10.23 7.82 -20.97
N THR A 72 9.81 8.42 -22.08
CA THR A 72 8.38 8.57 -22.43
C THR A 72 8.02 7.70 -23.62
N LEU A 73 6.98 6.91 -23.45
CA LEU A 73 6.43 5.97 -24.42
C LEU A 73 4.97 6.32 -24.70
N VAL A 74 4.39 5.61 -25.65
CA VAL A 74 3.05 5.88 -26.15
C VAL A 74 2.40 4.58 -26.57
N LEU A 75 1.22 4.28 -26.04
CA LEU A 75 0.46 3.08 -26.42
C LEU A 75 -0.11 3.22 -27.85
N PRO A 76 -0.37 2.09 -28.53
CA PRO A 76 -1.16 2.07 -29.76
C PRO A 76 -2.52 2.75 -29.58
N LEU A 77 -3.05 3.32 -30.67
CA LEU A 77 -4.34 4.00 -30.66
C LEU A 77 -5.44 3.01 -30.25
N SER A 78 -6.18 3.35 -29.21
CA SER A 78 -7.30 2.51 -28.79
C SER A 78 -8.49 2.65 -29.76
N ARG A 79 -9.42 1.69 -29.71
CA ARG A 79 -10.67 1.74 -30.50
C ARG A 79 -11.56 2.95 -30.16
N MET A 80 -11.34 3.57 -29.01
CA MET A 80 -12.05 4.78 -28.56
C MET A 80 -11.34 6.08 -29.01
N ASN A 81 -10.44 6.01 -29.99
CA ASN A 81 -9.63 7.13 -30.46
C ASN A 81 -8.83 7.82 -29.35
N MET A 82 -8.46 7.07 -28.31
CA MET A 82 -7.68 7.55 -27.18
C MET A 82 -6.24 7.07 -27.28
N ARG A 83 -5.31 8.01 -27.06
CA ARG A 83 -3.86 7.81 -27.02
C ARG A 83 -3.33 7.98 -25.61
N VAL A 84 -2.67 6.97 -25.09
CA VAL A 84 -2.03 7.03 -23.77
C VAL A 84 -0.54 7.27 -23.95
N ILE A 85 -0.05 8.42 -23.51
CA ILE A 85 1.37 8.76 -23.44
C ILE A 85 1.79 8.55 -22.00
N TYR A 86 2.85 7.80 -21.74
CA TYR A 86 3.27 7.51 -20.38
C TYR A 86 4.77 7.69 -20.19
N THR A 87 5.12 8.31 -19.06
CA THR A 87 6.50 8.62 -18.70
C THR A 87 6.92 7.75 -17.54
N VAL A 88 8.00 7.00 -17.70
CA VAL A 88 8.56 6.12 -16.66
C VAL A 88 9.63 6.87 -15.89
N SER A 89 9.40 7.04 -14.59
CA SER A 89 10.39 7.52 -13.62
C SER A 89 10.92 6.34 -12.84
N GLU A 90 12.13 5.92 -13.17
CA GLU A 90 12.81 4.82 -12.50
C GLU A 90 13.50 5.31 -11.22
N TYR A 91 13.35 4.57 -10.13
CA TYR A 91 14.07 4.84 -8.89
C TYR A 91 15.53 4.37 -8.97
N ASP A 92 16.41 5.16 -8.37
CA ASP A 92 17.80 4.82 -8.16
C ASP A 92 18.12 4.95 -6.65
N PRO A 93 18.47 3.84 -5.96
CA PRO A 93 18.42 2.45 -6.44
C PRO A 93 16.97 1.95 -6.60
N LEU A 94 16.80 0.90 -7.41
CA LEU A 94 15.57 0.10 -7.43
C LEU A 94 15.44 -0.66 -6.11
N LEU A 95 14.21 -0.76 -5.62
CA LEU A 95 13.88 -1.31 -4.31
C LEU A 95 13.31 -2.73 -4.42
N ASP A 96 13.81 -3.62 -3.56
CA ASP A 96 13.10 -4.84 -3.20
C ASP A 96 11.93 -4.48 -2.28
N SER A 97 10.72 -4.95 -2.58
CA SER A 97 9.54 -4.66 -1.77
C SER A 97 9.67 -5.15 -0.32
N SER A 98 10.41 -6.23 -0.08
CA SER A 98 10.65 -6.76 1.28
C SER A 98 11.45 -5.80 2.17
N ASN A 99 12.24 -4.92 1.57
CA ASN A 99 13.07 -3.92 2.26
C ASN A 99 12.39 -2.53 2.37
N MET A 100 11.19 -2.37 1.80
CA MET A 100 10.49 -1.10 1.84
C MET A 100 9.93 -0.77 3.22
N ASN A 101 9.96 0.51 3.56
CA ASN A 101 9.42 1.04 4.80
C ASN A 101 8.64 2.34 4.57
N ALA A 102 8.17 2.97 5.65
CA ALA A 102 7.35 4.17 5.59
C ALA A 102 8.02 5.38 4.91
N LYS A 103 9.37 5.47 4.89
CA LYS A 103 10.08 6.52 4.15
C LYS A 103 9.91 6.35 2.64
N ASP A 104 9.89 5.11 2.16
CA ASP A 104 9.69 4.80 0.74
C ASP A 104 8.27 5.15 0.31
N TRP A 105 7.26 4.86 1.15
CA TRP A 105 5.88 5.28 0.91
C TRP A 105 5.74 6.80 0.82
N ALA A 106 6.40 7.54 1.73
CA ALA A 106 6.43 9.00 1.71
C ALA A 106 7.10 9.56 0.44
N LYS A 107 8.18 8.91 -0.03
CA LYS A 107 8.84 9.25 -1.30
C LYS A 107 7.89 9.08 -2.49
N ILE A 108 7.21 7.93 -2.59
CA ILE A 108 6.24 7.66 -3.66
C ILE A 108 5.13 8.72 -3.66
N ALA A 109 4.54 9.02 -2.50
CA ALA A 109 3.50 10.06 -2.39
C ALA A 109 4.01 11.44 -2.80
N SER A 110 5.24 11.80 -2.39
CA SER A 110 5.87 13.07 -2.77
C SER A 110 6.08 13.18 -4.28
N ASP A 111 6.46 12.10 -4.94
CA ASP A 111 6.68 12.09 -6.38
C ASP A 111 5.36 12.14 -7.16
N ILE A 112 4.28 11.55 -6.63
CA ILE A 112 2.91 11.76 -7.13
C ILE A 112 2.52 13.24 -6.99
N GLN A 113 2.74 13.86 -5.83
CA GLN A 113 2.40 15.27 -5.57
C GLN A 113 3.12 16.23 -6.52
N LYS A 114 4.44 16.08 -6.68
CA LYS A 114 5.24 16.90 -7.60
C LYS A 114 4.73 16.84 -9.05
N ASN A 115 4.21 15.69 -9.46
CA ASN A 115 3.74 15.44 -10.81
C ASN A 115 2.21 15.56 -10.97
N TYR A 116 1.49 15.88 -9.90
CA TYR A 116 0.03 15.78 -9.86
C TYR A 116 -0.65 16.64 -10.93
N GLY A 117 -0.16 17.85 -11.19
CA GLY A 117 -0.72 18.74 -12.22
C GLY A 117 -0.42 18.33 -13.67
N ASN A 118 0.60 17.52 -13.91
CA ASN A 118 1.16 17.28 -15.26
C ASN A 118 0.60 16.03 -15.96
N TYR A 119 -0.03 15.13 -15.21
CA TYR A 119 -0.50 13.82 -15.68
C TYR A 119 -1.96 13.57 -15.28
N ASP A 120 -2.69 12.80 -16.06
CA ASP A 120 -4.10 12.45 -15.84
C ASP A 120 -4.29 11.31 -14.82
N GLY A 121 -3.26 10.47 -14.64
CA GLY A 121 -3.26 9.36 -13.69
C GLY A 121 -1.86 8.83 -13.41
N PHE A 122 -1.77 7.93 -12.43
CA PHE A 122 -0.51 7.41 -11.90
C PHE A 122 -0.52 5.88 -11.90
N VAL A 123 0.59 5.29 -12.29
CA VAL A 123 0.87 3.87 -12.11
C VAL A 123 2.11 3.72 -11.25
N VAL A 124 2.08 2.85 -10.25
CA VAL A 124 3.25 2.53 -9.43
C VAL A 124 3.61 1.07 -9.66
N LEU A 125 4.73 0.83 -10.31
CA LEU A 125 5.28 -0.51 -10.49
C LEU A 125 6.06 -0.90 -9.24
N HIS A 126 5.61 -1.97 -8.59
CA HIS A 126 6.03 -2.35 -7.26
C HIS A 126 6.23 -3.87 -7.14
N GLY A 127 7.08 -4.32 -6.21
CA GLY A 127 7.22 -5.74 -5.86
C GLY A 127 6.00 -6.28 -5.12
N THR A 128 5.66 -7.55 -5.33
CA THR A 128 4.37 -8.08 -4.86
C THR A 128 4.32 -8.31 -3.34
N ASP A 129 5.45 -8.56 -2.68
CA ASP A 129 5.47 -8.98 -1.27
C ASP A 129 4.88 -7.96 -0.30
N THR A 130 5.11 -6.67 -0.53
CA THR A 130 4.58 -5.59 0.33
C THR A 130 3.65 -4.62 -0.40
N MET A 131 3.19 -4.98 -1.60
CA MET A 131 2.31 -4.10 -2.41
C MET A 131 0.99 -3.77 -1.68
N ALA A 132 0.44 -4.70 -0.91
CA ALA A 132 -0.74 -4.49 -0.08
C ALA A 132 -0.49 -3.44 1.03
N TYR A 133 0.69 -3.44 1.64
CA TYR A 133 1.11 -2.43 2.62
C TYR A 133 1.27 -1.06 1.97
N THR A 134 1.98 -0.98 0.84
CA THR A 134 2.21 0.29 0.14
C THR A 134 0.90 0.88 -0.38
N SER A 135 0.03 0.09 -1.01
CA SER A 135 -1.29 0.57 -1.47
C SER A 135 -2.17 1.03 -0.31
N SER A 136 -2.14 0.31 0.82
CA SER A 136 -2.83 0.71 2.05
C SER A 136 -2.31 2.05 2.58
N ALA A 137 -1.00 2.20 2.76
CA ALA A 137 -0.37 3.41 3.26
C ALA A 137 -0.64 4.62 2.36
N LEU A 138 -0.44 4.46 1.04
CA LEU A 138 -0.69 5.52 0.07
C LEU A 138 -2.16 5.96 0.06
N SER A 139 -3.12 5.07 0.29
CA SER A 139 -4.54 5.44 0.36
C SER A 139 -4.83 6.49 1.45
N PHE A 140 -4.08 6.45 2.55
CA PHE A 140 -4.19 7.42 3.64
C PHE A 140 -3.30 8.64 3.43
N ILE A 141 -2.06 8.44 2.94
CA ILE A 141 -1.08 9.52 2.72
C ILE A 141 -1.56 10.49 1.64
N CYS A 142 -2.00 9.97 0.48
CA CYS A 142 -2.49 10.76 -0.65
C CYS A 142 -3.93 11.20 -0.36
N LYS A 143 -4.11 12.33 0.32
CA LYS A 143 -5.45 12.81 0.67
C LYS A 143 -6.10 13.54 -0.50
N ASP A 144 -7.41 13.31 -0.64
CA ASP A 144 -8.31 14.11 -1.46
C ASP A 144 -7.93 14.19 -2.96
N HIS A 145 -7.25 13.16 -3.45
CA HIS A 145 -6.92 13.03 -4.86
C HIS A 145 -8.14 12.65 -5.69
N GLN A 146 -8.16 13.09 -6.95
CA GLN A 146 -9.23 12.92 -7.93
C GLN A 146 -8.79 12.07 -9.13
N LYS A 147 -7.52 11.66 -9.16
CA LYS A 147 -6.90 10.90 -10.24
C LYS A 147 -6.66 9.47 -9.80
N SER A 148 -6.77 8.53 -10.73
CA SER A 148 -6.47 7.12 -10.49
C SER A 148 -4.99 6.94 -10.14
N ILE A 149 -4.72 6.33 -8.98
CA ILE A 149 -3.38 5.87 -8.59
C ILE A 149 -3.43 4.35 -8.55
N VAL A 150 -2.80 3.69 -9.52
CA VAL A 150 -2.90 2.23 -9.71
C VAL A 150 -1.56 1.58 -9.40
N LEU A 151 -1.48 0.79 -8.32
CA LEU A 151 -0.35 -0.08 -8.06
C LEU A 151 -0.48 -1.35 -8.89
N THR A 152 0.64 -1.82 -9.43
CA THR A 152 0.70 -3.10 -10.13
C THR A 152 2.12 -3.67 -10.11
N GLY A 153 2.28 -4.89 -10.60
CA GLY A 153 3.56 -5.61 -10.64
C GLY A 153 3.40 -6.93 -11.38
N SER A 154 4.24 -7.90 -11.07
CA SER A 154 4.14 -9.25 -11.64
C SER A 154 4.79 -10.31 -10.77
N GLN A 155 4.40 -11.56 -10.98
CA GLN A 155 5.11 -12.73 -10.43
C GLN A 155 6.29 -13.12 -11.32
N VAL A 156 6.21 -12.87 -12.63
CA VAL A 156 7.29 -13.20 -13.58
C VAL A 156 7.80 -11.92 -14.24
N PRO A 157 9.12 -11.75 -14.43
CA PRO A 157 9.65 -10.56 -15.09
C PRO A 157 9.10 -10.34 -16.49
N ILE A 158 9.00 -9.07 -16.89
CA ILE A 158 8.42 -8.69 -18.18
C ILE A 158 9.22 -9.18 -19.40
N TYR A 159 10.51 -9.47 -19.18
CA TYR A 159 11.44 -9.97 -20.21
C TYR A 159 11.15 -11.42 -20.60
N GLU A 160 10.53 -12.20 -19.72
CA GLU A 160 10.23 -13.61 -20.00
C GLU A 160 9.16 -13.76 -21.08
N PRO A 161 9.21 -14.77 -21.95
CA PRO A 161 8.20 -14.97 -22.99
C PRO A 161 6.79 -15.11 -22.41
N LYS A 162 6.64 -15.90 -21.35
CA LYS A 162 5.39 -16.12 -20.62
C LYS A 162 5.45 -15.41 -19.27
N ASN A 163 4.71 -14.31 -19.14
CA ASN A 163 4.62 -13.53 -17.91
C ASN A 163 3.23 -12.89 -17.77
N ASP A 164 2.91 -12.48 -16.55
CA ASP A 164 1.74 -11.68 -16.20
C ASP A 164 2.01 -10.16 -16.26
N ALA A 165 3.27 -9.74 -16.29
CA ALA A 165 3.70 -8.34 -16.30
C ALA A 165 3.13 -7.49 -17.43
N ARG A 166 3.10 -8.00 -18.67
CA ARG A 166 2.63 -7.23 -19.83
C ARG A 166 1.17 -6.83 -19.67
N ASP A 167 0.33 -7.79 -19.29
CA ASP A 167 -1.11 -7.57 -19.13
C ASP A 167 -1.43 -6.73 -17.90
N ASN A 168 -0.70 -6.94 -16.79
CA ASN A 168 -0.81 -6.12 -15.59
C ASN A 168 -0.44 -4.65 -15.86
N LEU A 169 0.71 -4.38 -16.48
CA LEU A 169 1.14 -3.01 -16.82
C LEU A 169 0.18 -2.36 -17.83
N LEU A 170 -0.19 -3.06 -18.90
CA LEU A 170 -1.12 -2.51 -19.90
C LEU A 170 -2.47 -2.16 -19.27
N GLY A 171 -3.04 -3.06 -18.47
CA GLY A 171 -4.30 -2.82 -17.79
C GLY A 171 -4.23 -1.64 -16.81
N ALA A 172 -3.15 -1.53 -16.04
CA ALA A 172 -2.94 -0.39 -15.14
C ALA A 172 -2.84 0.95 -15.89
N LEU A 173 -2.10 1.00 -17.00
CA LEU A 173 -2.00 2.20 -17.85
C LEU A 173 -3.36 2.61 -18.44
N LEU A 174 -4.14 1.63 -18.90
CA LEU A 174 -5.47 1.87 -19.45
C LEU A 174 -6.44 2.34 -18.36
N ILE A 175 -6.44 1.72 -17.19
CA ILE A 175 -7.29 2.15 -16.06
C ILE A 175 -6.93 3.56 -15.61
N ALA A 176 -5.64 3.84 -15.42
CA ALA A 176 -5.16 5.14 -14.97
C ALA A 176 -5.44 6.28 -15.96
N SER A 177 -5.60 5.98 -17.25
CA SER A 177 -5.87 6.98 -18.30
C SER A 177 -7.35 7.15 -18.62
N GLN A 178 -8.15 6.08 -18.56
CA GLN A 178 -9.56 6.08 -18.97
C GLN A 178 -10.50 6.53 -17.85
N PHE A 179 -10.18 6.20 -16.60
CA PHE A 179 -11.07 6.43 -15.48
C PHE A 179 -10.48 7.43 -14.48
N GLN A 180 -11.34 8.23 -13.88
CA GLN A 180 -11.02 9.10 -12.74
C GLN A 180 -11.55 8.42 -11.47
N ILE A 181 -10.89 7.35 -11.05
CA ILE A 181 -11.20 6.67 -9.78
C ILE A 181 -10.39 7.40 -8.71
N PRO A 182 -11.01 8.16 -7.79
CA PRO A 182 -10.30 8.94 -6.77
C PRO A 182 -9.80 8.04 -5.62
N GLU A 183 -9.19 6.91 -5.96
CA GLU A 183 -8.66 5.94 -5.01
C GLU A 183 -7.26 5.44 -5.39
N VAL A 184 -6.49 5.09 -4.36
CA VAL A 184 -5.34 4.22 -4.51
C VAL A 184 -5.85 2.79 -4.68
N THR A 185 -5.57 2.21 -5.83
CA THR A 185 -6.06 0.90 -6.26
C THR A 185 -4.91 -0.04 -6.56
N LEU A 186 -5.20 -1.33 -6.59
CA LEU A 186 -4.25 -2.37 -6.99
C LEU A 186 -4.85 -3.16 -8.15
N TYR A 187 -4.17 -3.17 -9.29
CA TYR A 187 -4.58 -3.95 -10.46
C TYR A 187 -3.67 -5.16 -10.65
N PHE A 188 -4.27 -6.35 -10.59
CA PHE A 188 -3.55 -7.61 -10.77
C PHE A 188 -4.49 -8.70 -11.29
N ASN A 189 -4.01 -9.52 -12.23
CA ASN A 189 -4.74 -10.69 -12.74
C ASN A 189 -6.20 -10.35 -13.15
N HIS A 190 -6.33 -9.32 -13.99
CA HIS A 190 -7.61 -8.87 -14.54
C HIS A 190 -8.62 -8.37 -13.50
N LYS A 191 -8.19 -7.98 -12.30
CA LYS A 191 -9.05 -7.38 -11.27
C LYS A 191 -8.44 -6.08 -10.77
N LEU A 192 -9.28 -5.07 -10.59
CA LEU A 192 -8.95 -3.83 -9.90
C LEU A 192 -9.57 -3.87 -8.51
N PHE A 193 -8.76 -3.72 -7.48
CA PHE A 193 -9.18 -3.70 -6.10
C PHE A 193 -8.96 -2.32 -5.47
N ARG A 194 -9.78 -1.97 -4.47
CA ARG A 194 -9.45 -0.88 -3.55
C ARG A 194 -8.16 -1.24 -2.79
N GLY A 195 -7.13 -0.41 -2.85
CA GLY A 195 -5.79 -0.76 -2.37
C GLY A 195 -5.75 -1.16 -0.90
N ASN A 196 -6.44 -0.41 -0.04
CA ASN A 196 -6.53 -0.68 1.40
C ASN A 196 -7.55 -1.79 1.79
N ARG A 197 -7.97 -2.61 0.83
CA ARG A 197 -8.77 -3.82 1.07
C ARG A 197 -8.06 -5.09 0.62
N VAL A 198 -6.87 -4.96 0.02
CA VAL A 198 -6.13 -6.08 -0.55
C VAL A 198 -5.18 -6.71 0.45
N THR A 199 -5.00 -8.02 0.33
CA THR A 199 -3.88 -8.77 0.89
C THR A 199 -3.32 -9.75 -0.15
N LYS A 200 -2.05 -10.14 -0.01
CA LYS A 200 -1.43 -11.16 -0.88
C LYS A 200 -1.80 -12.54 -0.35
N VAL A 201 -2.52 -13.31 -1.16
CA VAL A 201 -3.06 -14.64 -0.79
C VAL A 201 -2.30 -15.80 -1.41
N ASP A 202 -1.50 -15.56 -2.45
CA ASP A 202 -0.69 -16.58 -3.11
C ASP A 202 0.70 -16.04 -3.47
N ALA A 203 1.73 -16.83 -3.17
CA ALA A 203 3.12 -16.48 -3.44
C ALA A 203 3.60 -16.81 -4.86
N THR A 204 2.84 -17.61 -5.61
CA THR A 204 3.29 -18.24 -6.87
C THR A 204 2.33 -18.04 -8.03
N ASN A 205 1.02 -18.15 -7.80
CA ASN A 205 0.02 -18.02 -8.85
C ASN A 205 -0.13 -16.56 -9.30
N TYR A 206 -0.54 -16.37 -10.56
CA TYR A 206 -0.86 -15.04 -11.08
C TYR A 206 -2.03 -14.39 -10.33
N ALA A 207 -2.97 -15.17 -9.80
CA ALA A 207 -4.00 -14.69 -8.88
C ALA A 207 -3.42 -14.46 -7.47
N ALA A 208 -2.41 -13.60 -7.36
CA ALA A 208 -1.60 -13.40 -6.15
C ALA A 208 -2.32 -12.63 -5.03
N PHE A 209 -3.29 -11.78 -5.40
CA PHE A 209 -3.97 -10.85 -4.50
C PHE A 209 -5.47 -11.10 -4.47
N ASP A 210 -6.08 -10.85 -3.31
CA ASP A 210 -7.53 -10.84 -3.15
C ASP A 210 -7.97 -9.72 -2.20
N SER A 211 -9.27 -9.42 -2.22
CA SER A 211 -9.93 -8.45 -1.34
C SER A 211 -11.06 -9.16 -0.59
N PRO A 212 -10.76 -9.83 0.53
CA PRO A 212 -11.68 -10.82 1.12
C PRO A 212 -13.00 -10.25 1.66
N ASN A 213 -12.97 -9.00 2.10
CA ASN A 213 -14.08 -8.30 2.76
C ASN A 213 -14.67 -7.18 1.89
N TYR A 214 -14.24 -7.02 0.64
CA TYR A 214 -14.78 -6.01 -0.27
C TYR A 214 -14.66 -6.44 -1.73
N PRO A 215 -15.70 -6.34 -2.56
CA PRO A 215 -15.62 -6.77 -3.97
C PRO A 215 -14.60 -5.95 -4.79
N PRO A 216 -14.05 -6.52 -5.88
CA PRO A 216 -13.25 -5.76 -6.85
C PRO A 216 -14.06 -4.61 -7.45
N LEU A 217 -13.43 -3.45 -7.63
CA LEU A 217 -14.02 -2.27 -8.28
C LEU A 217 -14.21 -2.47 -9.79
N LEU A 218 -13.42 -3.36 -10.38
CA LEU A 218 -13.52 -3.72 -11.80
C LEU A 218 -13.02 -5.16 -11.99
N ASN A 219 -13.70 -5.92 -12.85
CA ASN A 219 -13.21 -7.16 -13.41
C ASN A 219 -12.97 -6.94 -14.91
N ALA A 220 -11.71 -7.04 -15.33
CA ALA A 220 -11.29 -6.83 -16.71
C ALA A 220 -11.71 -8.04 -17.56
N ALA A 221 -12.83 -7.89 -18.27
CA ALA A 221 -13.29 -8.83 -19.28
C ALA A 221 -12.94 -8.27 -20.68
N LYS A 222 -13.86 -8.43 -21.65
CA LYS A 222 -13.70 -7.82 -22.99
C LYS A 222 -13.55 -6.29 -22.92
N ASP A 223 -14.31 -5.67 -22.03
CA ASP A 223 -14.34 -4.22 -21.82
C ASP A 223 -14.11 -3.93 -20.34
N PHE A 224 -13.50 -2.78 -20.04
CA PHE A 224 -13.28 -2.32 -18.68
C PHE A 224 -14.56 -1.66 -18.16
N LYS A 225 -15.21 -2.28 -17.17
CA LYS A 225 -16.40 -1.76 -16.51
C LYS A 225 -16.11 -1.57 -15.02
N VAL A 226 -16.05 -0.32 -14.60
CA VAL A 226 -15.95 0.07 -13.19
C VAL A 226 -17.34 -0.01 -12.58
N ASP A 227 -17.42 -0.60 -11.39
CA ASP A 227 -18.60 -0.56 -10.53
C ASP A 227 -18.53 0.69 -9.65
N TRP A 228 -19.17 1.76 -10.12
CA TRP A 228 -19.11 3.07 -9.47
C TRP A 228 -19.83 3.13 -8.13
N ASP A 229 -20.76 2.20 -7.87
CA ASP A 229 -21.44 2.11 -6.56
C ASP A 229 -20.49 1.61 -5.47
N LEU A 230 -19.40 0.92 -5.86
CA LEU A 230 -18.34 0.50 -4.97
C LEU A 230 -17.24 1.55 -4.80
N VAL A 231 -17.13 2.53 -5.70
CA VAL A 231 -16.07 3.54 -5.63
C VAL A 231 -16.33 4.48 -4.45
N TRP A 232 -15.26 4.78 -3.71
CA TRP A 232 -15.29 5.64 -2.54
C TRP A 232 -15.59 7.07 -2.97
N ASP A 233 -16.66 7.63 -2.43
CA ASP A 233 -17.01 9.02 -2.68
C ASP A 233 -16.02 9.94 -1.95
N SER A 234 -15.02 10.43 -2.68
CA SER A 234 -14.18 11.53 -2.22
C SER A 234 -14.94 12.82 -2.43
N THR A 235 -15.32 13.51 -1.34
CA THR A 235 -15.72 14.92 -1.45
C THR A 235 -14.63 15.69 -2.19
N ALA A 236 -14.99 16.39 -3.27
CA ALA A 236 -14.05 17.14 -4.08
C ALA A 236 -13.36 18.20 -3.21
N ALA A 237 -12.11 17.95 -2.80
CA ALA A 237 -11.29 18.98 -2.18
C ALA A 237 -10.71 19.89 -3.26
N GLU A 238 -10.46 21.15 -2.90
CA GLU A 238 -9.95 22.16 -3.82
C GLU A 238 -8.53 21.86 -4.32
N SER A 239 -7.74 21.08 -3.57
CA SER A 239 -6.34 20.76 -3.93
C SER A 239 -5.88 19.40 -3.40
N PHE A 240 -5.10 18.67 -4.20
CA PHE A 240 -4.40 17.45 -3.77
C PHE A 240 -3.27 17.79 -2.80
N ASP A 241 -3.16 17.02 -1.72
CA ASP A 241 -2.10 17.18 -0.74
C ASP A 241 -1.73 15.81 -0.13
N ILE A 242 -0.59 15.75 0.55
CA ILE A 242 -0.07 14.52 1.16
C ILE A 242 0.19 14.71 2.65
N ASN A 243 0.17 13.63 3.43
CA ASN A 243 0.60 13.66 4.83
C ASN A 243 1.80 12.75 5.05
N THR A 244 2.97 13.36 5.21
CA THR A 244 4.26 12.67 5.44
C THR A 244 5.03 13.24 6.64
N ASP A 245 4.36 14.03 7.50
CA ASP A 245 4.99 14.89 8.52
C ASP A 245 5.74 14.14 9.62
N HIS A 246 5.30 12.93 9.95
CA HIS A 246 5.89 12.13 11.02
C HIS A 246 5.68 10.63 10.75
N ILE A 247 6.75 9.86 10.89
CA ILE A 247 6.75 8.40 10.76
C ILE A 247 6.79 7.81 12.17
N PRO A 248 5.64 7.45 12.76
CA PRO A 248 5.57 6.81 14.07
C PRO A 248 6.11 5.37 14.02
N ILE A 249 6.39 4.80 15.19
CA ILE A 249 6.74 3.39 15.32
C ILE A 249 5.48 2.59 15.60
N VAL A 250 5.11 1.76 14.63
CA VAL A 250 3.98 0.85 14.67
C VAL A 250 4.51 -0.59 14.62
N ARG A 251 3.99 -1.47 15.49
CA ARG A 251 4.36 -2.90 15.52
C ARG A 251 3.18 -3.79 15.20
N LEU A 252 3.45 -5.00 14.69
CA LEU A 252 2.45 -6.04 14.47
C LEU A 252 2.67 -7.17 15.49
N LEU A 253 1.60 -7.64 16.11
CA LEU A 253 1.62 -8.69 17.11
C LEU A 253 0.57 -9.76 16.77
N LYS A 254 1.03 -10.96 16.43
CA LYS A 254 0.15 -12.07 16.13
C LYS A 254 -0.03 -12.97 17.34
N ILE A 255 -1.27 -13.17 17.77
CA ILE A 255 -1.61 -14.10 18.86
C ILE A 255 -1.57 -15.54 18.34
N PHE A 256 -1.04 -16.49 19.12
CA PHE A 256 -1.06 -17.92 18.77
C PHE A 256 -1.26 -18.78 20.03
N PRO A 257 -1.61 -20.08 19.93
CA PRO A 257 -1.74 -20.93 21.10
C PRO A 257 -0.44 -20.99 21.92
N GLY A 258 -0.49 -20.61 23.19
CA GLY A 258 0.70 -20.46 24.04
C GLY A 258 1.24 -19.03 24.15
N PHE A 259 0.58 -18.06 23.51
CA PHE A 259 0.88 -16.63 23.66
C PHE A 259 0.74 -16.18 25.12
N ASP A 260 1.73 -15.45 25.64
CA ASP A 260 1.81 -15.05 27.05
C ASP A 260 2.00 -13.54 27.25
N ALA A 261 1.96 -13.10 28.51
CA ALA A 261 2.10 -11.71 28.89
C ALA A 261 3.51 -11.14 28.59
N ASN A 262 4.56 -11.96 28.65
CA ASN A 262 5.91 -11.50 28.37
C ASN A 262 6.09 -11.13 26.90
N MET A 263 5.39 -11.82 25.99
CA MET A 263 5.38 -11.47 24.56
C MET A 263 4.74 -10.09 24.32
N VAL A 264 3.60 -9.80 24.96
CA VAL A 264 2.97 -8.46 24.91
C VAL A 264 3.94 -7.41 25.44
N ARG A 265 4.54 -7.69 26.60
CA ARG A 265 5.49 -6.80 27.24
C ARG A 265 6.69 -6.53 26.33
N ALA A 266 7.33 -7.55 25.76
CA ALA A 266 8.49 -7.38 24.90
C ALA A 266 8.18 -6.53 23.67
N VAL A 267 6.99 -6.69 23.09
CA VAL A 267 6.60 -5.98 21.87
C VAL A 267 6.10 -4.56 22.15
N LEU A 268 5.42 -4.30 23.27
CA LEU A 268 4.75 -3.03 23.54
C LEU A 268 5.38 -2.18 24.66
N SER A 269 6.42 -2.67 25.33
CA SER A 269 7.08 -1.93 26.40
C SER A 269 8.04 -0.88 25.88
N VAL A 270 8.24 0.12 26.74
CA VAL A 270 9.35 1.06 26.64
C VAL A 270 10.53 0.43 27.37
N PRO A 271 11.78 0.54 26.88
CA PRO A 271 12.93 0.09 27.64
C PRO A 271 13.02 0.83 28.97
N ALA A 272 13.47 0.14 30.02
CA ALA A 272 13.73 0.74 31.32
C ALA A 272 14.71 1.94 31.20
N GLU A 273 14.71 2.86 32.17
CA GLU A 273 15.68 3.97 32.23
C GLU A 273 17.13 3.50 32.07
N SER A 274 17.47 2.33 32.61
CA SER A 274 18.79 1.70 32.45
C SER A 274 19.12 1.36 31.00
N VAL A 275 18.13 0.93 30.22
CA VAL A 275 18.30 0.59 28.80
C VAL A 275 18.28 1.86 27.94
N ARG A 276 17.56 2.91 28.36
CA ARG A 276 17.67 4.25 27.77
C ARG A 276 19.05 4.86 28.01
N ALA A 277 19.64 4.68 29.20
CA ALA A 277 20.99 5.09 29.52
C ALA A 277 22.01 4.35 28.64
N VAL A 278 21.90 3.03 28.51
CA VAL A 278 22.71 2.22 27.59
C VAL A 278 22.53 2.69 26.14
N SER A 279 21.31 3.02 25.70
CA SER A 279 21.08 3.58 24.36
C SER A 279 21.69 4.96 24.17
N ALA A 280 21.76 5.78 25.22
CA ALA A 280 22.37 7.11 25.17
C ALA A 280 23.90 6.99 25.11
N GLU A 281 24.50 6.08 25.89
CA GLU A 281 25.92 5.74 25.84
C GLU A 281 26.32 5.14 24.47
N LEU A 282 25.54 4.18 23.94
CA LEU A 282 25.71 3.58 22.62
C LEU A 282 25.60 4.60 21.46
N VAL A 283 24.87 5.69 21.64
CA VAL A 283 24.70 6.75 20.63
C VAL A 283 25.81 7.82 20.72
N THR A 284 26.49 7.91 21.87
CA THR A 284 27.58 8.88 22.09
C THR A 284 28.98 8.33 21.83
N GLU A 285 29.17 7.01 21.87
CA GLU A 285 30.46 6.36 21.67
C GLU A 285 30.61 5.82 20.24
N ASP A 286 31.83 5.90 19.69
CA ASP A 286 32.17 5.26 18.41
C ASP A 286 31.87 3.75 18.52
N PRO A 287 31.08 3.14 17.62
CA PRO A 287 30.76 1.71 17.66
C PRO A 287 31.99 0.79 17.80
N ALA A 288 33.18 1.27 17.42
CA ALA A 288 34.44 0.55 17.61
C ALA A 288 34.91 0.46 19.08
N GLU A 289 34.48 1.36 19.97
CA GLU A 289 34.92 1.42 21.38
C GLU A 289 34.09 0.52 22.32
N LEU A 290 32.92 0.04 21.87
CA LEU A 290 31.99 -0.81 22.64
C LEU A 290 32.35 -2.31 22.67
N MET A 291 33.53 -2.69 22.18
CA MET A 291 34.03 -4.07 22.18
C MET A 291 34.37 -4.54 23.60
N THR A 292 33.41 -5.15 24.30
CA THR A 292 33.69 -6.04 25.44
C THR A 292 33.63 -7.50 25.01
N ASP A 293 34.51 -8.32 25.59
CA ASP A 293 34.89 -9.68 25.19
C ASP A 293 33.74 -10.73 25.06
N GLY A 294 32.48 -10.37 25.31
CA GLY A 294 31.34 -11.30 25.29
C GLY A 294 30.51 -11.35 24.00
N LEU A 295 30.65 -10.38 23.09
CA LEU A 295 29.81 -10.28 21.86
C LEU A 295 30.51 -10.73 20.57
N ALA A 296 31.83 -10.95 20.60
CA ALA A 296 32.63 -11.25 19.43
C ALA A 296 32.35 -12.64 18.79
N GLU A 297 31.78 -13.59 19.53
CA GLU A 297 31.50 -14.94 19.02
C GLU A 297 30.23 -15.03 18.15
N LEU A 298 29.41 -13.99 18.10
CA LEU A 298 28.15 -13.96 17.32
C LEU A 298 28.26 -13.18 15.99
N MET A 299 29.44 -12.65 15.64
CA MET A 299 29.58 -11.66 14.57
C MET A 299 30.47 -12.16 13.43
N THR A 300 29.88 -12.80 12.41
CA THR A 300 30.52 -13.01 11.10
C THR A 300 30.11 -11.97 10.05
N GLU A 301 29.29 -10.98 10.41
CA GLU A 301 28.87 -9.89 9.51
C GLU A 301 28.89 -8.52 10.22
N ASP A 302 29.05 -7.47 9.43
CA ASP A 302 29.34 -6.06 9.75
C ASP A 302 28.87 -5.55 11.14
N PRO A 303 29.77 -5.06 12.02
CA PRO A 303 29.43 -4.65 13.38
C PRO A 303 28.53 -3.41 13.52
N ALA A 304 28.29 -2.62 12.45
CA ALA A 304 27.43 -1.44 12.52
C ALA A 304 25.92 -1.76 12.47
N GLU A 305 25.52 -2.88 11.86
CA GLU A 305 24.10 -3.23 11.71
C GLU A 305 23.44 -3.76 13.00
N PRO A 306 24.06 -4.65 13.80
CA PRO A 306 23.43 -5.22 14.99
C PRO A 306 23.08 -4.17 16.06
N ALA A 307 23.95 -3.18 16.25
CA ALA A 307 23.73 -2.08 17.20
C ALA A 307 22.52 -1.22 16.80
N THR A 308 22.35 -0.96 15.50
CA THR A 308 21.21 -0.17 14.98
C THR A 308 19.87 -0.89 15.20
N HIS A 309 19.82 -2.21 14.98
CA HIS A 309 18.61 -3.01 15.20
C HIS A 309 18.19 -3.07 16.66
N VAL A 310 19.16 -3.21 17.57
CA VAL A 310 18.89 -3.14 19.01
C VAL A 310 18.33 -1.77 19.36
N LEU A 311 18.96 -0.68 18.93
CA LEU A 311 18.47 0.69 19.18
C LEU A 311 17.06 0.93 18.63
N GLU A 312 16.69 0.35 17.49
CA GLU A 312 15.33 0.45 16.94
C GLU A 312 14.28 -0.25 17.81
N LEU A 313 14.64 -1.41 18.38
CA LEU A 313 13.79 -2.12 19.35
C LEU A 313 13.59 -1.33 20.64
N LEU A 314 14.50 -0.40 20.94
CA LEU A 314 14.44 0.46 22.12
C LEU A 314 13.55 1.70 21.93
N LYS A 315 13.16 2.02 20.71
CA LYS A 315 12.33 3.20 20.48
C LYS A 315 10.90 2.99 20.98
N GLU A 316 10.31 4.08 21.45
CA GLU A 316 8.98 4.07 22.06
C GLU A 316 7.90 3.76 21.02
N VAL A 317 7.17 2.66 21.24
CA VAL A 317 6.04 2.24 20.40
C VAL A 317 4.88 3.19 20.61
N LYS A 318 4.30 3.72 19.53
CA LYS A 318 3.14 4.62 19.58
C LYS A 318 1.85 3.96 19.09
N GLY A 319 1.97 2.93 18.26
CA GLY A 319 0.83 2.13 17.82
C GLY A 319 1.17 0.66 17.63
N ALA A 320 0.15 -0.18 17.65
CA ALA A 320 0.28 -1.59 17.32
C ALA A 320 -0.96 -2.14 16.63
N VAL A 321 -0.77 -3.13 15.77
CA VAL A 321 -1.84 -4.00 15.28
C VAL A 321 -1.69 -5.35 15.97
N VAL A 322 -2.78 -5.83 16.57
CA VAL A 322 -2.88 -7.17 17.14
C VAL A 322 -3.72 -8.02 16.21
N GLU A 323 -3.18 -9.13 15.73
CA GLU A 323 -3.95 -10.13 15.02
C GLU A 323 -4.45 -11.18 16.02
N SER A 324 -5.76 -11.20 16.26
CA SER A 324 -6.44 -12.07 17.21
C SER A 324 -7.24 -13.18 16.51
N PHE A 325 -7.75 -14.16 17.27
CA PHE A 325 -8.44 -15.31 16.70
C PHE A 325 -9.88 -15.00 16.31
N GLY A 326 -10.35 -15.57 15.19
CA GLY A 326 -11.77 -15.59 14.84
C GLY A 326 -12.40 -14.19 14.81
N ALA A 327 -13.42 -13.96 15.62
CA ALA A 327 -14.13 -12.68 15.68
C ALA A 327 -13.46 -11.61 16.56
N GLY A 328 -12.17 -11.74 16.91
CA GLY A 328 -11.46 -10.74 17.72
C GLY A 328 -10.91 -11.24 19.06
N ASN A 329 -10.75 -12.55 19.25
CA ASN A 329 -10.56 -13.18 20.55
C ASN A 329 -9.07 -13.33 20.93
N SER A 330 -8.75 -13.08 22.19
CA SER A 330 -7.45 -13.42 22.81
C SER A 330 -7.61 -14.51 23.88
N PRO A 331 -6.50 -15.12 24.34
CA PRO A 331 -6.50 -15.87 25.59
C PRO A 331 -7.04 -15.02 26.74
N ASN A 332 -7.86 -15.63 27.61
CA ASN A 332 -8.42 -14.98 28.79
C ASN A 332 -7.51 -15.16 30.02
N ASP A 333 -6.23 -14.84 29.86
CA ASP A 333 -5.28 -14.75 30.97
C ASP A 333 -5.25 -13.29 31.47
N PRO A 334 -5.61 -13.02 32.74
CA PRO A 334 -5.57 -11.69 33.31
C PRO A 334 -4.23 -10.98 33.14
N LYS A 335 -3.11 -11.71 33.13
CA LYS A 335 -1.77 -11.12 32.94
C LYS A 335 -1.60 -10.56 31.53
N ILE A 336 -2.11 -11.26 30.51
CA ILE A 336 -2.06 -10.80 29.11
C ILE A 336 -2.89 -9.53 28.97
N LEU A 337 -4.13 -9.56 29.49
CA LEU A 337 -5.03 -8.40 29.45
C LEU A 337 -4.43 -7.19 30.18
N GLN A 338 -3.77 -7.42 31.31
CA GLN A 338 -3.11 -6.37 32.07
C GLN A 338 -1.96 -5.71 31.28
N GLU A 339 -1.13 -6.46 30.55
CA GLU A 339 -0.06 -5.87 29.73
C GLU A 339 -0.61 -5.00 28.59
N PHE A 340 -1.70 -5.43 27.95
CA PHE A 340 -2.40 -4.61 26.96
C PHE A 340 -2.96 -3.33 27.57
N LYS A 341 -3.62 -3.44 28.73
CA LYS A 341 -4.15 -2.28 29.46
C LYS A 341 -3.04 -1.30 29.83
N GLN A 342 -1.90 -1.79 30.32
CA GLN A 342 -0.75 -0.94 30.65
C GLN A 342 -0.19 -0.23 29.41
N ALA A 343 -0.12 -0.90 28.25
CA ALA A 343 0.30 -0.25 27.01
C ALA A 343 -0.67 0.85 26.57
N VAL A 344 -1.97 0.57 26.66
CA VAL A 344 -3.02 1.56 26.41
C VAL A 344 -2.92 2.75 27.37
N ASP A 345 -2.68 2.51 28.66
CA ASP A 345 -2.54 3.56 29.67
C ASP A 345 -1.30 4.44 29.45
N ARG A 346 -0.25 3.90 28.81
CA ARG A 346 0.89 4.68 28.32
C ARG A 346 0.60 5.49 27.06
N GLY A 347 -0.59 5.35 26.47
CA GLY A 347 -1.02 6.06 25.27
C GLY A 347 -0.74 5.32 23.95
N VAL A 348 -0.37 4.04 23.99
CA VAL A 348 -0.22 3.23 22.77
C VAL A 348 -1.60 2.98 22.15
N LEU A 349 -1.75 3.30 20.86
CA LEU A 349 -2.97 3.02 20.11
C LEU A 349 -2.91 1.61 19.52
N ILE A 350 -3.80 0.72 19.95
CA ILE A 350 -3.74 -0.69 19.56
C ILE A 350 -5.00 -1.05 18.77
N MET A 351 -4.83 -1.45 17.52
CA MET A 351 -5.88 -1.95 16.64
C MET A 351 -5.99 -3.47 16.76
N ASN A 352 -7.19 -4.01 16.95
CA ASN A 352 -7.45 -5.45 16.95
C ASN A 352 -8.00 -5.89 15.58
N CYS A 353 -7.22 -6.64 14.82
CA CYS A 353 -7.62 -7.28 13.57
C CYS A 353 -7.78 -8.79 13.77
N THR A 354 -8.60 -9.42 12.94
CA THR A 354 -8.68 -10.88 12.91
C THR A 354 -7.55 -11.48 12.08
N GLN A 355 -7.05 -12.65 12.47
CA GLN A 355 -6.17 -13.49 11.65
C GLN A 355 -6.91 -14.19 10.50
N CYS A 356 -8.24 -14.23 10.54
CA CYS A 356 -9.04 -14.84 9.49
C CYS A 356 -9.00 -13.96 8.24
N LEU A 357 -8.75 -14.59 7.08
CA LEU A 357 -8.70 -13.88 5.80
C LEU A 357 -10.00 -13.10 5.52
N LYS A 358 -11.16 -13.71 5.80
CA LYS A 358 -12.48 -13.10 5.69
C LYS A 358 -13.15 -13.04 7.06
N GLY A 359 -13.78 -11.92 7.38
CA GLY A 359 -14.51 -11.73 8.61
C GLY A 359 -14.37 -10.33 9.18
N THR A 360 -15.06 -10.10 10.30
CA THR A 360 -14.99 -8.86 11.07
C THR A 360 -14.73 -9.19 12.52
N VAL A 361 -13.95 -8.35 13.20
CA VAL A 361 -13.94 -8.30 14.66
C VAL A 361 -15.30 -7.82 15.15
N THR A 362 -15.94 -8.57 16.06
CA THR A 362 -17.28 -8.27 16.59
C THR A 362 -17.34 -8.35 18.11
N MET A 363 -18.39 -7.73 18.65
CA MET A 363 -18.70 -7.73 20.09
C MET A 363 -19.66 -8.86 20.50
N ASP A 364 -20.06 -9.71 19.55
CA ASP A 364 -21.09 -10.72 19.77
C ASP A 364 -20.56 -11.91 20.61
N TYR A 365 -19.24 -12.01 20.79
CA TYR A 365 -18.58 -13.01 21.64
C TYR A 365 -17.94 -12.37 22.87
N ASN A 366 -18.14 -12.98 24.04
CA ASN A 366 -17.67 -12.50 25.35
C ASN A 366 -16.14 -12.24 25.39
N THR A 367 -15.35 -12.98 24.59
CA THR A 367 -13.89 -12.87 24.53
C THR A 367 -13.37 -11.75 23.61
N GLY A 368 -14.17 -11.29 22.63
CA GLY A 368 -13.82 -10.11 21.83
C GLY A 368 -13.97 -8.80 22.62
N GLN A 369 -14.94 -8.79 23.56
CA GLN A 369 -15.15 -7.68 24.49
C GLN A 369 -13.94 -7.44 25.40
N LEU A 370 -13.24 -8.50 25.83
CA LEU A 370 -12.14 -8.40 26.78
C LEU A 370 -11.02 -7.47 26.31
N LEU A 371 -10.63 -7.54 25.03
CA LEU A 371 -9.59 -6.69 24.47
C LEU A 371 -10.05 -5.23 24.36
N GLU A 372 -11.29 -5.00 23.95
CA GLU A 372 -11.86 -3.65 23.87
C GLU A 372 -12.04 -3.02 25.26
N GLU A 373 -12.39 -3.80 26.28
CA GLU A 373 -12.41 -3.38 27.69
C GLU A 373 -11.02 -2.95 28.18
N GLN A 374 -9.94 -3.52 27.64
CA GLN A 374 -8.57 -3.03 27.91
C GLN A 374 -8.21 -1.78 27.10
N GLY A 375 -9.09 -1.33 26.21
CA GLY A 375 -8.96 -0.14 25.39
C GLY A 375 -8.34 -0.36 24.01
N LEU A 376 -8.28 -1.61 23.52
CA LEU A 376 -7.99 -1.89 22.12
C LEU A 376 -9.14 -1.40 21.24
N ILE A 377 -8.82 -1.01 20.01
CA ILE A 377 -9.76 -0.47 19.04
C ILE A 377 -10.13 -1.58 18.05
N PRO A 378 -11.41 -1.90 17.86
CA PRO A 378 -11.81 -2.94 16.91
C PRO A 378 -11.48 -2.50 15.47
N GLY A 379 -10.66 -3.30 14.79
CA GLY A 379 -10.31 -3.12 13.38
C GLY A 379 -11.43 -3.53 12.40
N ARG A 380 -12.51 -4.13 12.91
CA ARG A 380 -13.63 -4.66 12.11
C ARG A 380 -13.12 -5.62 11.04
N ASP A 381 -13.42 -5.35 9.77
CA ASP A 381 -13.08 -6.13 8.59
C ASP A 381 -11.85 -5.58 7.83
N MET A 382 -11.06 -4.69 8.44
CA MET A 382 -9.80 -4.22 7.86
C MET A 382 -8.80 -5.37 7.74
N THR A 383 -7.99 -5.31 6.68
CA THR A 383 -6.78 -6.10 6.60
C THR A 383 -5.72 -5.56 7.58
N PRO A 384 -4.78 -6.39 8.07
CA PRO A 384 -3.67 -5.91 8.90
C PRO A 384 -2.83 -4.81 8.22
N GLU A 385 -2.64 -4.89 6.91
CA GLU A 385 -1.93 -3.90 6.10
C GLU A 385 -2.61 -2.53 6.16
N ALA A 386 -3.94 -2.51 6.02
CA ALA A 386 -4.75 -1.31 6.13
C ALA A 386 -4.71 -0.73 7.55
N ALA A 387 -4.79 -1.57 8.58
CA ALA A 387 -4.71 -1.14 9.97
C ALA A 387 -3.34 -0.51 10.30
N ILE A 388 -2.24 -1.07 9.78
CA ILE A 388 -0.89 -0.50 9.89
C ILE A 388 -0.84 0.86 9.19
N GLY A 389 -1.23 0.94 7.90
CA GLY A 389 -1.24 2.19 7.16
C GLY A 389 -2.08 3.28 7.83
N LYS A 390 -3.23 2.91 8.40
CA LYS A 390 -4.11 3.81 9.13
C LYS A 390 -3.49 4.31 10.43
N LEU A 391 -2.82 3.44 11.19
CA LEU A 391 -2.08 3.85 12.39
C LEU A 391 -0.96 4.82 12.05
N PHE A 392 -0.16 4.55 11.01
CA PHE A 392 0.88 5.46 10.53
C PHE A 392 0.30 6.86 10.24
N TYR A 393 -0.80 6.90 9.49
CA TYR A 393 -1.46 8.16 9.13
C TYR A 393 -2.03 8.92 10.35
N VAL A 394 -2.77 8.24 11.23
CA VAL A 394 -3.42 8.89 12.37
C VAL A 394 -2.41 9.38 13.41
N LEU A 395 -1.37 8.59 13.69
CA LEU A 395 -0.30 8.98 14.61
C LEU A 395 0.61 10.07 14.01
N GLY A 396 0.72 10.14 12.68
CA GLY A 396 1.45 11.19 11.97
C GLY A 396 0.81 12.58 12.06
N LYS A 397 -0.50 12.66 12.35
CA LYS A 397 -1.22 13.94 12.52
C LYS A 397 -0.88 14.60 13.86
N LYS A 398 -0.23 15.77 13.78
CA LYS A 398 0.21 16.56 14.95
C LYS A 398 -0.94 17.25 15.69
N ASP A 399 -1.98 17.65 14.97
CA ASP A 399 -3.07 18.47 15.51
C ASP A 399 -4.22 17.67 16.16
N LEU A 400 -4.04 16.37 16.36
CA LEU A 400 -5.06 15.50 16.96
C LEU A 400 -4.73 15.15 18.41
N THR A 401 -5.71 15.30 19.30
CA THR A 401 -5.65 14.78 20.67
C THR A 401 -5.66 13.24 20.66
N PRO A 402 -5.19 12.58 21.74
CA PRO A 402 -5.28 11.12 21.86
C PRO A 402 -6.70 10.57 21.63
N GLU A 403 -7.73 11.24 22.15
CA GLU A 403 -9.13 10.87 21.98
C GLU A 403 -9.58 11.03 20.52
N ALA A 404 -9.21 12.15 19.88
CA ALA A 404 -9.54 12.37 18.47
C ALA A 404 -8.88 11.32 17.55
N ARG A 405 -7.63 10.91 17.87
CA ARG A 405 -6.96 9.80 17.17
C ARG A 405 -7.72 8.48 17.32
N ARG A 406 -8.15 8.15 18.54
CA ARG A 406 -8.97 6.95 18.81
C ARG A 406 -10.28 6.96 18.03
N GLU A 407 -11.00 8.08 18.04
CA GLU A 407 -12.26 8.21 17.31
C GLU A 407 -12.07 8.15 15.80
N MET A 408 -10.96 8.70 15.29
CA MET A 408 -10.62 8.59 13.87
C MET A 408 -10.33 7.14 13.45
N LEU A 409 -9.64 6.35 14.29
CA LEU A 409 -9.35 4.95 14.02
C LEU A 409 -10.61 4.07 13.93
N LYS A 410 -11.69 4.43 14.64
CA LYS A 410 -12.98 3.72 14.63
C LYS A 410 -13.83 3.96 13.37
N ARG A 411 -13.50 4.96 12.55
CA ARG A 411 -14.28 5.37 11.37
C ARG A 411 -13.58 4.99 10.08
N SER A 412 -14.34 4.71 9.03
CA SER A 412 -13.82 4.52 7.67
C SER A 412 -13.33 5.86 7.13
N ILE A 413 -12.05 5.95 6.75
CA ILE A 413 -11.41 7.19 6.27
C ILE A 413 -11.30 7.16 4.74
N ARG A 414 -11.05 5.97 4.18
CA ARG A 414 -10.71 5.72 2.77
C ARG A 414 -11.36 4.43 2.26
N GLY A 415 -12.48 4.03 2.83
CA GLY A 415 -13.19 2.81 2.44
C GLY A 415 -12.54 1.51 2.90
N GLU A 416 -11.55 1.57 3.81
CA GLU A 416 -10.78 0.43 4.32
C GLU A 416 -11.59 -0.49 5.24
N MET A 417 -12.66 0.04 5.85
CA MET A 417 -13.49 -0.67 6.81
C MET A 417 -14.97 -0.45 6.56
N THR A 418 -15.77 -1.46 6.88
CA THR A 418 -17.24 -1.44 6.78
C THR A 418 -17.84 -1.10 8.14
N ILE A 419 -18.58 0.01 8.22
CA ILE A 419 -19.20 0.46 9.48
C ILE A 419 -20.61 -0.13 9.65
N ASP A 420 -21.35 -0.33 8.55
CA ASP A 420 -22.72 -0.85 8.57
C ASP A 420 -22.81 -2.31 8.10
N ARG A 421 -23.40 -3.18 8.93
CA ARG A 421 -23.58 -4.62 8.65
C ARG A 421 -24.46 -4.93 7.44
N LYS A 422 -25.21 -3.96 6.88
CA LYS A 422 -26.14 -4.19 5.75
C LYS A 422 -25.43 -4.68 4.49
N ILE A 423 -24.20 -4.21 4.22
CA ILE A 423 -23.42 -4.65 3.05
C ILE A 423 -23.07 -6.15 3.12
N PHE A 424 -22.93 -6.71 4.32
CA PHE A 424 -22.58 -8.12 4.53
C PHE A 424 -23.77 -9.09 4.38
N GLN A 425 -25.01 -8.63 4.55
CA GLN A 425 -26.19 -9.50 4.51
C GLN A 425 -26.71 -9.74 3.09
N GLU A 426 -26.37 -8.87 2.13
CA GLU A 426 -26.81 -9.01 0.73
C GLU A 426 -25.82 -9.83 -0.13
N GLN A 427 -24.70 -10.27 0.44
CA GLN A 427 -23.62 -10.99 -0.28
C GLN A 427 -23.33 -12.41 0.27
N GLN A 428 -24.27 -13.02 1.01
CA GLN A 428 -24.23 -14.44 1.36
C GLN A 428 -25.10 -15.29 0.42
#